data_AF-A0ABD7HFM3-F1
#
_entry.id   AF-A0ABD7HFM3-F1
#
_cell.length_a   1.000
_cell.length_b   1.000
_cell.length_c   1.000
_cell.angle_alpha   90.00
_cell.angle_beta   90.00
_cell.angle_gamma   90.00
#
_symmetry.space_group_name_H-M   'P 1'
#
loop_
_entity.id
_entity.type
_entity.pdbx_description
1 polymer ?
#
loop_
_entity_poly.entity_id
_entity_poly.type
_entity_poly.pdbx_seq_one_letter_code
_entity_poly.pdbx_strand_id
1 'polypeptide(L)' 'MELPLRLDWSPKRRYDLTDDGDRRALYERALNQALQVEDLQTFLNADLLIDLWPRLWLPQQLRDLWQTRFPQLTSRH' A
#
# COMPACT_ATOMS: atom_id res chain seq x y z
N MET A 1 -9.50 13.37 -2.86
CA MET A 1 -8.33 13.99 -2.22
C MET A 1 -7.26 14.15 -3.29
N GLU A 2 -6.62 15.31 -3.37
CA GLU A 2 -5.55 15.57 -4.35
C GLU A 2 -4.19 15.23 -3.72
N LEU A 3 -3.40 14.38 -4.39
CA LEU A 3 -2.10 13.95 -3.91
C LEU A 3 -1.04 15.06 -4.12
N PRO A 4 -0.10 15.25 -3.18
CA PRO A 4 0.98 16.23 -3.31
C PRO A 4 1.95 15.87 -4.45
N LEU A 5 2.44 16.90 -5.15
CA LEU A 5 3.30 16.86 -6.35
C LEU A 5 4.58 16.02 -6.23
N ARG A 6 5.00 15.67 -5.01
CA ARG A 6 6.19 14.83 -4.77
C ARG A 6 5.95 13.34 -5.10
N LEU A 7 4.68 12.93 -5.20
CA LEU A 7 4.24 11.62 -5.68
C LEU A 7 3.59 11.73 -7.07
N ASP A 8 4.31 12.25 -8.06
CA ASP A 8 3.92 12.11 -9.46
C ASP A 8 4.43 10.77 -10.01
N TRP A 9 3.74 9.65 -9.71
CA TRP A 9 4.15 8.31 -10.18
C TRP A 9 3.03 7.47 -10.83
N SER A 10 2.05 8.12 -11.48
CA SER A 10 1.33 7.62 -12.67
C SER A 10 0.26 8.61 -13.15
N PRO A 11 -0.07 8.65 -14.46
CA PRO A 11 -1.03 9.60 -15.06
C PRO A 11 -2.50 9.44 -14.60
N LYS A 12 -2.82 8.49 -13.72
CA LYS A 12 -4.15 8.37 -13.09
C LYS A 12 -4.20 9.26 -11.84
N ARG A 13 -4.72 10.47 -12.03
CA ARG A 13 -4.79 11.55 -11.03
C ARG A 13 -5.86 11.36 -9.94
N ARG A 14 -6.69 10.32 -10.04
CA ARG A 14 -7.73 9.99 -9.06
C ARG A 14 -7.70 8.50 -8.79
N TYR A 15 -7.44 8.17 -7.53
CA TYR A 15 -7.80 6.86 -7.01
C TYR A 15 -9.10 6.99 -6.22
N ASP A 16 -10.08 6.15 -6.54
CA ASP A 16 -11.34 6.11 -5.82
C ASP A 16 -11.23 5.06 -4.71
N LEU A 17 -11.05 5.51 -3.46
CA LEU A 17 -10.94 4.63 -2.30
C LEU A 17 -12.26 3.94 -1.93
N THR A 18 -13.37 4.28 -2.61
CA THR A 18 -14.64 3.56 -2.50
C THR A 18 -14.70 2.34 -3.41
N ASP A 19 -13.83 2.26 -4.42
CA ASP A 19 -13.64 1.08 -5.26
C ASP A 19 -12.53 0.18 -4.70
N ASP A 20 -12.84 -1.09 -4.45
CA ASP A 20 -11.88 -2.04 -3.85
C ASP A 20 -10.68 -2.30 -4.77
N GLY A 21 -10.89 -2.32 -6.09
CA GLY A 21 -9.84 -2.57 -7.07
C GLY A 21 -8.85 -1.42 -7.14
N ASP A 22 -9.37 -0.20 -7.18
CA ASP A 22 -8.57 1.01 -7.27
C ASP A 22 -7.82 1.31 -5.96
N ARG A 23 -8.45 1.02 -4.81
CA ARG A 23 -7.81 1.00 -3.48
C ARG A 23 -6.66 -0.01 -3.40
N ARG A 24 -6.85 -1.23 -3.90
CA ARG A 24 -5.81 -2.28 -3.91
C ARG A 24 -4.64 -1.89 -4.80
N ALA A 25 -4.93 -1.38 -6.00
CA ALA A 25 -3.90 -0.91 -6.94
C ALA A 25 -3.06 0.22 -6.33
N LEU A 26 -3.67 1.16 -5.60
CA LEU A 26 -2.94 2.20 -4.88
C LEU A 26 -1.95 1.61 -3.86
N TYR A 27 -2.39 0.62 -3.06
CA TYR A 27 -1.57 -0.01 -2.03
C TYR A 27 -0.43 -0.84 -2.65
N GLU A 28 -0.70 -1.61 -3.72
CA GLU A 28 0.32 -2.37 -4.43
C GLU A 28 1.40 -1.46 -5.02
N ARG A 29 0.99 -0.35 -5.63
CA ARG A 29 1.88 0.68 -6.18
C ARG A 29 2.72 1.32 -5.08
N ALA A 30 2.08 1.76 -3.99
CA ALA A 30 2.76 2.39 -2.87
C ALA A 30 3.82 1.45 -2.29
N LEU A 31 3.49 0.17 -2.08
CA LEU A 31 4.44 -0.80 -1.53
C LEU A 31 5.59 -1.15 -2.49
N ASN A 32 5.34 -1.18 -3.80
CA ASN A 32 6.38 -1.46 -4.80
C ASN A 32 7.26 -0.23 -5.12
N GLN A 33 6.70 0.98 -5.08
CA GLN A 33 7.33 2.19 -5.59
C GLN A 33 7.73 3.19 -4.50
N ALA A 34 7.31 3.02 -3.25
CA ALA A 34 7.74 3.91 -2.18
C ALA A 34 9.25 3.81 -1.97
N LEU A 35 9.90 4.95 -2.10
CA LEU A 35 11.33 5.11 -1.84
C LEU A 35 11.60 5.40 -0.35
N GLN A 36 10.62 5.93 0.37
CA GLN A 36 10.75 6.32 1.78
C GLN A 36 9.60 5.79 2.64
N VAL A 37 9.90 5.59 3.93
CA VAL A 37 8.92 5.15 4.93
C VAL A 37 7.88 6.22 5.22
N GLU A 38 8.23 7.50 5.10
CA GLU A 38 7.31 8.63 5.32
C GLU A 38 6.18 8.68 4.29
N ASP A 39 6.48 8.33 3.03
CA ASP A 39 5.46 8.20 1.98
C ASP A 39 4.50 7.07 2.35
N LEU A 40 5.03 5.91 2.78
CA LEU A 40 4.22 4.79 3.22
C LEU A 40 3.29 5.18 4.38
N GLN A 41 3.79 5.93 5.38
CA GLN A 41 2.96 6.39 6.51
C GLN A 41 1.88 7.39 6.10
N THR A 42 2.12 8.16 5.03
CA THR A 42 1.15 9.15 4.54
C THR A 42 0.02 8.49 3.74
N PHE A 43 0.31 7.43 2.99
CA PHE A 43 -0.67 6.79 2.09
C PHE A 43 -1.25 5.47 2.60
N LEU A 44 -0.53 4.73 3.43
CA LEU A 44 -0.98 3.46 3.97
C LEU A 44 -1.61 3.66 5.34
N ASN A 45 -2.85 3.20 5.48
CA ASN A 45 -3.45 3.01 6.78
C ASN A 45 -3.11 1.60 7.27
N ALA A 46 -2.62 1.48 8.50
CA ALA A 46 -2.18 0.21 9.07
C ALA A 46 -3.32 -0.83 9.13
N ASP A 47 -4.52 -0.41 9.52
CA ASP A 47 -5.69 -1.28 9.67
C ASP A 47 -6.15 -1.81 8.30
N LEU A 48 -6.23 -0.90 7.33
CA LEU A 48 -6.61 -1.22 5.95
C LEU A 48 -5.55 -2.07 5.25
N LEU A 49 -4.27 -1.82 5.53
CA LEU A 49 -3.16 -2.60 5.01
C LEU A 49 -3.25 -4.04 5.49
N ILE A 50 -3.56 -4.29 6.77
CA ILE A 50 -3.72 -5.63 7.32
C ILE A 50 -4.89 -6.37 6.64
N ASP A 51 -6.04 -5.72 6.47
CA ASP A 51 -7.20 -6.32 5.80
C ASP A 51 -6.92 -6.65 4.33
N LEU A 52 -6.23 -5.75 3.62
CA LEU A 52 -5.89 -5.92 2.21
C LEU A 52 -4.65 -6.79 1.99
N TRP A 53 -3.75 -6.97 2.96
CA TRP A 53 -2.49 -7.72 2.84
C TRP A 53 -2.60 -9.10 2.19
N PRO A 54 -3.57 -9.97 2.55
CA PRO A 54 -3.74 -11.27 1.88
C PRO A 54 -4.25 -11.15 0.44
N ARG A 55 -4.82 -9.99 0.08
CA ARG A 55 -5.32 -9.69 -1.26
C ARG A 55 -4.21 -9.04 -2.11
N LEU A 56 -3.33 -8.21 -1.55
CA LEU A 56 -2.32 -7.51 -2.35
C LEU A 56 -1.40 -8.47 -3.14
N TRP A 57 -1.17 -8.17 -4.40
CA TRP A 57 -0.23 -8.88 -5.26
C TRP A 57 1.15 -8.22 -5.15
N LEU A 58 1.97 -8.78 -4.28
CA LEU A 58 3.31 -8.27 -3.96
C LEU A 58 4.36 -9.32 -4.32
N PRO A 59 5.57 -8.90 -4.73
CA PRO A 59 6.70 -9.80 -4.87
C PRO A 59 6.94 -10.56 -3.56
N GLN A 60 7.23 -11.85 -3.64
CA GLN A 60 7.43 -12.70 -2.46
C GLN A 60 8.49 -12.12 -1.51
N GLN A 61 9.60 -11.63 -2.05
CA GLN A 61 10.68 -11.01 -1.27
C GLN A 61 10.22 -9.77 -0.49
N LEU A 62 9.35 -8.95 -1.08
CA LEU A 62 8.77 -7.79 -0.42
C LEU A 62 7.82 -8.24 0.70
N ARG A 63 6.98 -9.23 0.41
CA ARG A 63 6.07 -9.81 1.40
C ARG A 63 6.83 -10.36 2.61
N ASP A 64 7.89 -11.15 2.40
CA ASP A 64 8.73 -11.70 3.46
C ASP A 64 9.41 -10.62 4.31
N LEU A 65 9.98 -9.58 3.66
CA LEU A 65 10.59 -8.44 4.36
C LEU A 65 9.59 -7.73 5.26
N TRP A 66 8.40 -7.46 4.74
CA TRP A 66 7.35 -6.78 5.47
C TRP A 66 6.77 -7.65 6.59
N GLN A 67 6.53 -8.93 6.36
CA GLN A 67 6.08 -9.86 7.38
C GLN A 67 7.11 -10.04 8.50
N THR A 68 8.40 -10.00 8.17
CA THR A 68 9.50 -10.03 9.15
C THR A 68 9.51 -8.78 10.03
N ARG A 69 9.17 -7.61 9.47
CA ARG A 69 9.13 -6.34 10.23
C ARG A 69 7.81 -6.05 10.92
N PHE A 70 6.72 -6.56 10.37
CA PHE A 70 5.36 -6.32 10.83
C PHE A 70 4.62 -7.66 10.95
N PRO A 71 4.83 -8.40 12.05
CA PRO A 71 4.16 -9.68 12.27
C PRO A 71 2.62 -9.55 12.34
N GLN A 72 2.10 -8.35 12.62
CA GLN A 72 0.67 -8.03 12.58
C GLN A 72 0.03 -8.19 11.17
N LEU A 73 0.81 -8.13 10.08
CA LEU A 73 0.31 -8.34 8.72
C LEU A 73 -0.10 -9.79 8.45
N THR A 74 0.44 -10.73 9.21
CA THR A 74 0.14 -12.17 9.10
C THR A 74 -0.77 -12.63 10.24
N SER A 75 -0.82 -11.89 11.35
CA SER A 75 -1.63 -12.22 12.51
C SER A 75 -3.03 -11.65 12.33
N ARG A 76 -3.87 -12.36 11.57
CA ARG A 76 -5.30 -12.06 11.51
C ARG A 76 -5.92 -12.41 12.86
N HIS A 77 -6.37 -11.41 13.62
CA HIS A 77 -7.09 -11.60 14.88
C HIS A 77 -8.61 -11.63 14.64
#